data_AF-A0A942MUA9-F1
#
_entry.id   AF-A0A942MUA9-F1
#
_cell.length_a   1.000
_cell.length_b   1.000
_cell.length_c   1.000
_cell.angle_alpha   90.00
_cell.angle_beta   90.00
_cell.angle_gamma   90.00
#
_symmetry.space_group_name_H-M   'P 1'
#
loop_
_entity.id
_entity.type
_entity.pdbx_description
1 polymer ?
#
loop_
_entity_poly.entity_id
_entity_poly.type
_entity_poly.pdbx_seq_one_letter_code
_entity_poly.pdbx_strand_id
1 'polypeptide(L)' 'MNTYKVSLHRDYIVSIDAKNEEEAKQLAEFFIAGEKDVSTPKDREQYNFIINEIEMVTNDAFEVEE' A
#
# COMPACT_ATOMS: atom_id res chain seq x y z
N MET A 1 32.21 6.79 2.15
CA MET A 1 30.74 6.85 2.05
C MET A 1 30.22 6.68 3.45
N ASN A 2 29.29 7.53 3.86
CA ASN A 2 28.70 7.48 5.18
C ASN A 2 27.29 6.88 5.06
N THR A 3 26.85 6.20 6.11
CA THR A 3 25.52 5.58 6.16
C THR A 3 24.56 6.59 6.74
N TYR A 4 23.40 6.77 6.14
CA TYR A 4 22.36 7.64 6.67
C TYR A 4 21.07 6.85 6.91
N LYS A 5 20.39 7.11 8.02
CA LYS A 5 19.01 6.65 8.23
C LYS A 5 18.08 7.75 7.77
N VAL A 6 17.13 7.41 6.89
CA VAL A 6 16.17 8.36 6.32
C VAL A 6 14.75 7.94 6.64
N SER A 7 13.97 8.83 7.25
CA SER A 7 12.52 8.65 7.42
C SER A 7 11.80 9.02 6.13
N LEU A 8 11.08 8.06 5.54
CA LEU A 8 10.36 8.21 4.28
C LEU A 8 8.86 7.99 4.51
N HIS A 9 8.05 8.97 4.15
CA HIS A 9 6.59 8.89 4.21
C HIS A 9 6.01 8.80 2.80
N ARG A 10 5.09 7.86 2.61
CA ARG A 10 4.37 7.69 1.35
C ARG A 10 2.91 7.46 1.62
N ASP A 11 2.08 8.26 0.97
CA ASP A 11 0.63 8.13 1.00
C ASP A 11 0.14 7.69 -0.36
N TYR A 12 -0.88 6.83 -0.34
CA TYR A 12 -1.49 6.31 -1.55
C TYR A 12 -3.01 6.44 -1.48
N ILE A 13 -3.62 6.78 -2.61
CA ILE A 13 -5.04 6.58 -2.84
C ILE A 13 -5.20 5.24 -3.54
N VAL A 14 -6.08 4.38 -3.00
CA VAL A 14 -6.26 3.01 -3.46
C VAL A 14 -7.70 2.83 -3.93
N SER A 15 -7.84 2.42 -5.20
CA SER A 15 -9.12 1.99 -5.76
C SER A 15 -9.23 0.47 -5.60
N ILE A 16 -10.20 0.01 -4.82
CA ILE A 16 -10.39 -1.41 -4.49
C ILE A 16 -11.87 -1.80 -4.57
N ASP A 17 -12.14 -2.91 -5.24
CA ASP A 17 -13.45 -3.57 -5.21
C ASP A 17 -13.46 -4.58 -4.06
N ALA A 18 -14.33 -4.38 -3.08
CA ALA A 18 -14.52 -5.24 -1.91
C ALA A 18 -16.00 -5.31 -1.52
N LYS A 19 -16.39 -6.20 -0.59
CA LYS A 19 -17.81 -6.37 -0.24
C LYS A 19 -18.37 -5.18 0.53
N ASN A 20 -17.53 -4.47 1.28
CA ASN A 20 -17.91 -3.30 2.07
C ASN A 20 -16.69 -2.42 2.40
N GLU A 21 -16.95 -1.23 2.95
CA GLU A 21 -15.94 -0.23 3.29
C GLU A 21 -14.90 -0.73 4.31
N GLU A 22 -15.31 -1.57 5.26
CA GLU A 22 -14.41 -2.07 6.30
C GLU A 22 -13.45 -3.12 5.72
N GLU A 23 -13.96 -4.02 4.89
CA GLU A 23 -13.14 -5.01 4.18
C GLU A 23 -12.18 -4.33 3.20
N ALA A 24 -12.60 -3.26 2.51
CA ALA A 24 -11.74 -2.47 1.63
C ALA A 24 -10.50 -1.94 2.36
N LYS A 25 -10.66 -1.38 3.55
CA LYS A 25 -9.55 -0.87 4.38
C LYS A 25 -8.61 -1.99 4.81
N GLN A 26 -9.18 -3.06 5.36
CA GLN A 26 -8.39 -4.19 5.87
C GLN A 26 -7.58 -4.87 4.76
N LEU A 27 -8.18 -5.06 3.58
CA LEU A 27 -7.49 -5.66 2.44
C LEU A 27 -6.43 -4.74 1.85
N ALA A 28 -6.67 -3.43 1.80
CA ALA A 28 -5.66 -2.46 1.38
C ALA A 28 -4.46 -2.46 2.33
N GLU A 29 -4.69 -2.43 3.65
CA GLU A 29 -3.62 -2.52 4.66
C GLU A 29 -2.82 -3.83 4.57
N PHE A 30 -3.50 -4.94 4.26
CA PHE A 30 -2.88 -6.26 4.26
C PHE A 30 -2.13 -6.58 2.97
N PHE A 31 -2.69 -6.22 1.80
CA PHE A 31 -2.15 -6.61 0.49
C PHE A 31 -1.35 -5.52 -0.22
N ILE A 32 -1.24 -4.30 0.33
CA ILE A 32 -0.40 -3.25 -0.24
C ILE A 32 0.94 -3.20 0.48
N ALA A 33 2.01 -3.47 -0.27
CA ALA A 33 3.38 -3.36 0.23
C ALA A 33 4.12 -2.26 -0.55
N GLY A 34 4.07 -1.03 -0.02
CA GLY A 34 4.55 0.15 -0.73
C GLY A 34 3.59 0.54 -1.86
N GLU A 35 4.06 0.60 -3.09
CA GLU A 35 3.28 1.04 -4.28
C GLU A 35 2.65 -0.14 -5.06
N LYS A 36 2.58 -1.33 -4.44
CA LYS A 36 2.24 -2.56 -5.16
C LYS A 36 1.21 -3.38 -4.40
N ASP A 37 0.27 -3.94 -5.16
CA ASP A 37 -0.57 -5.05 -4.74
C ASP A 37 0.27 -6.34 -4.76
N VAL A 38 0.42 -6.97 -3.60
CA VAL A 38 1.14 -8.25 -3.43
C VAL A 38 0.21 -9.46 -3.33
N SER A 39 -1.10 -9.28 -3.51
CA SER A 39 -2.05 -10.38 -3.53
C SER A 39 -1.82 -11.32 -4.72
N THR A 40 -2.00 -12.61 -4.47
CA THR A 40 -2.00 -13.62 -5.54
C THR A 40 -3.39 -13.77 -6.13
N PRO A 41 -3.55 -14.38 -7.32
CA PRO A 41 -4.86 -14.71 -7.86
C PRO A 41 -5.71 -15.55 -6.89
N LYS A 42 -5.08 -16.44 -6.11
CA LYS A 42 -5.76 -17.26 -5.10
C LYS A 42 -6.29 -16.41 -3.95
N ASP A 43 -5.55 -15.40 -3.50
CA ASP A 43 -6.00 -14.49 -2.46
C ASP A 43 -7.22 -13.69 -2.94
N ARG A 44 -7.13 -13.13 -4.15
CA ARG A 44 -8.23 -12.36 -4.77
C ARG A 44 -9.51 -13.19 -4.89
N GLU A 45 -9.39 -14.46 -5.27
CA GLU A 45 -10.52 -15.40 -5.30
C GLU A 45 -11.05 -15.71 -3.88
N GLN A 46 -10.15 -16.01 -2.93
CA GLN A 46 -10.51 -16.37 -1.56
C GLN A 46 -11.23 -15.24 -0.81
N TYR A 47 -10.74 -14.01 -0.94
CA TYR A 47 -11.29 -12.84 -0.26
C TYR A 47 -12.36 -12.13 -1.11
N ASN A 48 -12.47 -12.46 -2.40
CA ASN A 48 -13.39 -11.86 -3.37
C ASN A 48 -13.22 -10.34 -3.47
N PHE A 49 -12.00 -9.91 -3.82
CA PHE A 49 -11.64 -8.50 -4.00
C PHE A 49 -10.67 -8.32 -5.17
N ILE A 50 -10.56 -7.08 -5.65
CA ILE A 50 -9.59 -6.68 -6.67
C ILE A 50 -9.06 -5.28 -6.34
N ILE A 51 -7.74 -5.10 -6.28
CA ILE A 51 -7.12 -3.77 -6.27
C ILE A 51 -6.96 -3.33 -7.73
N ASN A 52 -7.61 -2.22 -8.08
CA ASN A 52 -7.67 -1.70 -9.44
C ASN A 52 -6.54 -0.69 -9.71
N GLU A 53 -6.27 0.18 -8.74
CA GLU A 53 -5.29 1.27 -8.88
C GLU A 53 -4.68 1.62 -7.52
N ILE A 54 -3.39 1.99 -7.55
CA ILE A 54 -2.65 2.54 -6.41
C ILE A 54 -1.94 3.80 -6.93
N GLU A 55 -2.41 4.96 -6.49
CA GLU A 55 -1.84 6.25 -6.86
C GLU A 55 -1.06 6.81 -5.68
N MET A 56 0.23 7.08 -5.86
CA MET A 56 1.05 7.75 -4.84
C MET A 56 0.78 9.26 -4.88
N VAL A 57 0.33 9.82 -3.76
CA VAL A 57 0.00 11.24 -3.64
C VAL A 57 0.99 12.02 -2.79
N THR A 58 1.73 11.34 -1.93
CA THR A 58 2.83 11.91 -1.10
C THR A 58 4.07 11.02 -1.20
N ASN A 59 5.26 11.63 -1.32
CA ASN A 59 6.54 10.91 -1.33
C ASN A 59 7.67 11.79 -0.78
N ASP A 60 7.67 11.96 0.54
CA ASP A 60 8.49 12.96 1.18
C ASP A 60 9.45 12.34 2.21
N ALA A 61 10.66 12.90 2.28
CA ALA A 61 11.70 12.51 3.22
C ALA A 61 11.99 13.67 4.18
N PHE A 62 12.04 13.41 5.49
CA PHE A 62 12.03 14.48 6.50
C PHE A 62 13.13 14.39 7.57
N GLU A 63 13.63 13.20 7.91
CA GLU A 63 14.65 13.03 8.95
C GLU A 63 15.84 12.27 8.40
N VAL A 64 17.06 12.73 8.72
CA VAL A 64 18.32 12.13 8.30
C VAL A 64 19.27 12.07 9.50
N GLU A 65 19.64 10.86 9.93
CA GLU A 65 20.72 10.62 10.91
C GLU A 65 21.94 10.03 10.21
N GLU A 66 23.16 10.45 10.57
CA GLU A 66 24.44 9.87 10.10
C GLU A 66 25.03 8.87 11.10
#